data_AF-G3JIN3-F1
#
_entry.id   AF-G3JIN3-F1
#
_cell.length_a   1.000
_cell.length_b   1.000
_cell.length_c   1.000
_cell.angle_alpha   90.00
_cell.angle_beta   90.00
_cell.angle_gamma   90.00
#
_symmetry.space_group_name_H-M   'P 1'
#
loop_
_entity.id
_entity.type
_entity.pdbx_description
1 polymer ?
#
loop_
_entity_poly.entity_id
_entity_poly.type
_entity_poly.pdbx_seq_one_letter_code
_entity_poly.pdbx_strand_id
1 'polypeptide(L)'
;MLAKLLSAVLVLELVLASPVQDLQSLEKRCTAVGQSCRNGQTCCANSACAYTNSICTAFGSAGQYCGNAVPCQAGLACSTSAYCTPYGKKGAYCGNAVPCVSGLSCLWPSYTCG
;
A
#
# COMPACT_ATOMS: atom_id res chain seq x y z
N MET A 1 62.28 33.40 44.83
CA MET A 1 61.07 32.74 45.36
C MET A 1 60.45 31.93 44.23
N LEU A 2 60.11 30.68 44.55
CA LEU A 2 59.77 29.58 43.64
C LEU A 2 58.63 29.87 42.67
N ALA A 3 58.80 29.42 41.43
CA ALA A 3 57.75 29.22 40.44
C ALA A 3 56.72 28.18 40.94
N LYS A 4 55.43 28.51 40.83
CA LYS A 4 54.30 27.56 40.90
C LYS A 4 53.58 27.62 39.55
N LEU A 5 53.74 26.59 38.71
CA LEU A 5 52.82 25.43 38.57
C LEU A 5 51.44 25.91 38.08
N LEU A 6 51.15 25.88 36.76
CA LEU A 6 50.73 24.73 35.93
C LEU A 6 49.20 24.61 35.78
N SER A 7 48.78 24.39 34.52
CA SER A 7 47.49 23.83 34.06
C SER A 7 46.30 24.80 33.97
N ALA A 8 45.91 25.34 32.80
CA ALA A 8 45.48 24.70 31.54
C ALA A 8 44.27 23.77 31.71
N VAL A 9 43.05 24.31 31.52
CA VAL A 9 41.90 23.56 31.00
C VAL A 9 41.07 24.51 30.12
N LEU A 10 41.33 24.48 28.81
CA LEU A 10 40.38 24.91 27.78
C LEU A 10 39.19 23.93 27.83
N VAL A 11 38.01 24.38 28.24
CA VAL A 11 36.78 23.61 28.01
C VAL A 11 36.19 24.06 26.69
N LEU A 12 36.60 23.35 25.63
CA LEU A 12 36.04 23.46 24.28
C LEU A 12 34.75 22.64 24.27
N GLU A 13 33.60 23.31 24.40
CA GLU A 13 32.29 22.64 24.33
C GLU A 13 32.00 22.27 22.87
N LEU A 14 32.27 21.01 22.53
CA LEU A 14 31.82 20.39 21.27
C LEU A 14 30.29 20.29 21.30
N VAL A 15 29.63 21.15 20.53
CA VAL A 15 28.23 20.97 20.15
C VAL A 15 28.16 19.72 19.27
N LEU A 16 27.80 18.59 19.86
CA LEU A 16 27.38 17.38 19.15
C LEU A 16 26.04 17.66 18.46
N ALA A 17 26.09 18.21 17.25
CA ALA A 17 24.98 18.15 16.32
C ALA A 17 24.85 16.70 15.84
N SER A 18 24.15 15.86 16.60
CA SER A 18 23.69 14.57 16.11
C SER A 18 22.61 14.80 15.05
N PRO A 19 22.74 14.31 13.81
CA PRO A 19 21.63 14.32 12.88
C PRO A 19 20.58 13.33 13.39
N VAL A 20 19.45 13.89 13.83
CA VAL A 20 18.19 13.20 14.07
C VAL A 20 17.68 12.67 12.73
N GLN A 21 18.24 11.55 12.25
CA GLN A 21 17.80 10.90 11.02
C GLN A 21 17.26 9.48 11.25
N ASP A 22 17.39 8.95 12.47
CA ASP A 22 17.09 7.54 12.75
C ASP A 22 15.71 7.29 13.41
N LEU A 23 14.94 8.33 13.75
CA LEU A 23 13.60 8.15 14.33
C LEU A 23 12.46 8.08 13.30
N GLN A 24 12.67 8.51 12.05
CA GLN A 24 11.61 8.42 11.02
C GLN A 24 11.53 7.04 10.34
N SER A 25 12.54 6.19 10.48
CA SER A 25 12.57 4.85 9.88
C SER A 25 11.87 3.78 10.73
N LEU A 26 11.67 4.02 12.03
CA LEU A 26 11.05 3.02 12.92
C LEU A 26 9.51 3.08 12.93
N GLU A 27 8.91 4.20 12.50
CA GLU A 27 7.44 4.38 12.53
C GLU A 27 6.75 4.10 11.19
N LYS A 28 7.49 4.00 10.07
CA LYS A 28 6.89 3.70 8.77
C LYS A 28 6.76 2.20 8.55
N ARG A 29 5.82 1.57 9.27
CA ARG A 29 5.46 0.14 9.08
C ARG A 29 4.98 -0.18 7.66
N CYS A 30 4.67 0.83 6.86
CA CYS A 30 4.17 0.66 5.51
C CYS A 30 4.57 1.81 4.58
N THR A 31 4.62 1.52 3.29
CA THR A 31 4.88 2.46 2.22
C THR A 31 3.59 3.16 1.80
N ALA A 32 3.60 4.49 1.85
CA ALA A 32 2.45 5.32 1.50
C ALA A 32 2.11 5.21 0.01
N VAL A 33 0.84 5.49 -0.34
CA VAL A 33 0.40 5.57 -1.75
C VAL A 33 1.25 6.59 -2.51
N GLY A 34 1.60 6.25 -3.75
CA GLY A 34 2.49 7.05 -4.62
C GLY A 34 3.98 6.83 -4.37
N GLN A 35 4.37 6.02 -3.38
CA GLN A 35 5.77 5.70 -3.10
C GLN A 35 6.15 4.30 -3.63
N SER A 36 7.44 4.10 -3.89
CA SER A 36 7.98 2.85 -4.40
C SER A 36 7.89 1.71 -3.38
N CYS A 37 7.32 0.58 -3.79
CA CYS A 37 7.25 -0.67 -3.02
C CYS A 37 8.29 -1.71 -3.47
N ARG A 38 9.35 -1.28 -4.16
CA ARG A 38 10.47 -2.17 -4.54
C ARG A 38 11.13 -2.77 -3.29
N ASN A 39 11.83 -3.88 -3.45
CA ASN A 39 12.56 -4.58 -2.39
C ASN A 39 11.64 -5.10 -1.25
N GLY A 40 10.43 -5.56 -1.58
CA GLY A 40 9.54 -6.22 -0.62
C GLY A 40 8.86 -5.30 0.39
N GLN A 41 8.85 -3.99 0.14
CA GLN A 41 8.17 -3.03 1.00
C GLN A 41 6.65 -3.24 0.96
N THR A 42 6.01 -3.25 2.13
CA THR A 42 4.56 -3.44 2.26
C THR A 42 3.83 -2.11 2.15
N CYS A 43 2.83 -2.00 1.27
CA CYS A 43 2.02 -0.80 1.15
C CYS A 43 1.06 -0.61 2.33
N CYS A 44 0.69 0.63 2.62
CA CYS A 44 -0.24 0.94 3.70
C CYS A 44 -1.65 0.38 3.45
N ALA A 45 -2.48 0.35 4.50
CA ALA A 45 -3.85 -0.15 4.41
C ALA A 45 -4.61 0.46 3.23
N ASN A 46 -5.45 -0.35 2.59
CA ASN A 46 -6.21 0.01 1.38
C ASN A 46 -5.35 0.32 0.14
N SER A 47 -4.11 -0.17 0.08
CA SER A 47 -3.25 -0.06 -1.08
C SER A 47 -2.42 -1.32 -1.30
N ALA A 48 -1.99 -1.54 -2.54
CA ALA A 48 -1.13 -2.65 -2.93
C ALA A 48 0.00 -2.16 -3.84
N CYS A 49 1.05 -2.96 -3.91
CA CYS A 49 2.16 -2.71 -4.82
C CYS A 49 1.71 -3.01 -6.25
N ALA A 50 1.56 -1.97 -7.08
CA ALA A 50 1.17 -2.16 -8.47
C ALA A 50 2.29 -2.88 -9.24
N TYR A 51 1.95 -4.00 -9.90
CA TYR A 51 2.94 -4.83 -10.58
C TYR A 51 3.62 -4.11 -11.75
N THR A 52 2.90 -3.18 -12.40
CA THR A 52 3.37 -2.50 -13.61
C THR A 52 4.49 -1.49 -13.38
N ASN A 53 4.57 -0.87 -12.20
CA ASN A 53 5.53 0.21 -11.91
C ASN A 53 6.15 0.14 -10.51
N SER A 54 5.78 -0.85 -9.69
CA SER A 54 6.24 -1.01 -8.31
C SER A 54 5.95 0.22 -7.44
N ILE A 55 4.79 0.85 -7.63
CA ILE A 55 4.30 1.96 -6.80
C ILE A 55 3.12 1.49 -5.96
N CYS A 56 3.11 1.83 -4.68
CA CYS A 56 1.96 1.64 -3.82
C CYS A 56 0.77 2.43 -4.36
N THR A 57 -0.27 1.72 -4.75
CA THR A 57 -1.47 2.27 -5.40
C THR A 57 -2.68 1.89 -4.58
N ALA A 58 -3.58 2.85 -4.35
CA ALA A 58 -4.83 2.60 -3.65
C ALA A 58 -5.65 1.52 -4.38
N PHE A 59 -6.41 0.73 -3.63
CA PHE A 59 -7.32 -0.25 -4.22
C PHE A 59 -8.34 0.41 -5.15
N GLY A 60 -8.66 -0.25 -6.25
CA GLY A 60 -9.58 0.26 -7.24
C GLY A 60 -11.01 0.39 -6.67
N SER A 61 -11.56 1.60 -6.75
CA SER A 61 -12.98 1.88 -6.49
C SER A 61 -13.85 1.42 -7.67
N ALA A 62 -15.17 1.37 -7.50
CA ALA A 62 -16.09 0.98 -8.56
C ALA A 62 -15.86 1.81 -9.84
N GLY A 63 -15.73 1.14 -10.99
CA GLY A 63 -15.45 1.76 -12.28
C GLY A 63 -13.98 2.13 -12.53
N GLN A 64 -13.07 1.97 -11.55
CA GLN A 64 -11.65 2.20 -11.78
C GLN A 64 -10.99 1.01 -12.50
N TYR A 65 -9.95 1.30 -13.27
CA TYR A 65 -9.17 0.30 -13.99
C TYR A 65 -8.32 -0.54 -13.03
N CYS A 66 -8.38 -1.86 -13.18
CA CYS A 66 -7.66 -2.85 -12.36
C CYS A 66 -6.70 -3.74 -13.17
N GLY A 67 -6.54 -3.51 -14.47
CA GLY A 67 -5.63 -4.28 -15.33
C GLY A 67 -4.14 -4.04 -15.07
N ASN A 68 -3.78 -3.16 -14.14
CA ASN A 68 -2.41 -2.98 -13.63
C ASN A 68 -2.08 -3.93 -12.44
N ALA A 69 -2.92 -4.95 -12.23
CA ALA A 69 -2.84 -5.90 -11.12
C ALA A 69 -2.98 -5.24 -9.73
N VAL A 70 -3.57 -4.05 -9.66
CA VAL A 70 -4.01 -3.48 -8.39
C VAL A 70 -5.38 -4.06 -8.05
N PRO A 71 -5.54 -4.70 -6.89
CA PRO A 71 -6.82 -5.27 -6.48
C PRO A 71 -7.87 -4.18 -6.27
N CYS A 72 -9.13 -4.55 -6.51
CA CYS A 72 -10.27 -3.71 -6.20
C CYS A 72 -10.57 -3.69 -4.70
N GLN A 73 -11.31 -2.69 -4.25
CA GLN A 73 -11.82 -2.66 -2.87
C GLN A 73 -12.73 -3.87 -2.59
N ALA A 74 -12.90 -4.18 -1.29
CA ALA A 74 -13.77 -5.27 -0.86
C ALA A 74 -15.19 -5.14 -1.44
N GLY A 75 -15.73 -6.26 -1.92
CA GLY A 75 -17.05 -6.31 -2.58
C GLY A 75 -17.03 -5.96 -4.08
N LEU A 76 -15.85 -5.69 -4.64
CA LEU A 76 -15.62 -5.46 -6.06
C LEU A 76 -14.67 -6.53 -6.62
N ALA A 77 -14.86 -6.92 -7.88
CA ALA A 77 -13.93 -7.77 -8.62
C ALA A 77 -13.45 -7.06 -9.89
N CYS A 78 -12.24 -7.41 -10.32
CA CYS A 78 -11.76 -6.99 -11.63
C CYS A 78 -12.48 -7.81 -12.71
N SER A 79 -13.38 -7.17 -13.46
CA SER A 79 -14.11 -7.82 -14.54
C SER A 79 -13.20 -8.11 -15.75
N THR A 80 -13.68 -8.91 -16.70
CA THR A 80 -13.00 -9.14 -17.99
C THR A 80 -12.75 -7.85 -18.79
N SER A 81 -13.51 -6.79 -18.54
CA SER A 81 -13.29 -5.46 -19.12
C SER A 81 -12.19 -4.66 -18.42
N ALA A 82 -11.48 -5.25 -17.44
CA ALA A 82 -10.42 -4.64 -16.64
C ALA A 82 -10.85 -3.45 -15.77
N TYR A 83 -12.13 -3.41 -15.37
CA TYR A 83 -12.67 -2.45 -14.41
C TYR A 83 -13.20 -3.13 -13.16
N CYS A 84 -13.05 -2.46 -12.02
CA CYS A 84 -13.58 -2.86 -10.73
C CYS A 84 -15.10 -2.76 -10.74
N THR A 85 -15.76 -3.92 -10.67
CA THR A 85 -17.21 -4.06 -10.78
C THR A 85 -17.77 -4.69 -9.51
N PRO A 86 -18.90 -4.21 -8.96
CA PRO A 86 -19.54 -4.82 -7.79
C PRO A 86 -19.89 -6.28 -8.02
N TYR A 87 -19.79 -7.10 -6.97
CA TYR A 87 -20.22 -8.49 -7.03
C TYR A 87 -21.68 -8.63 -7.47
N GLY A 88 -21.98 -9.68 -8.23
CA GLY A 88 -23.30 -9.93 -8.77
C GLY A 88 -24.32 -10.27 -7.68
N LYS A 89 -25.43 -9.53 -7.64
CA LYS A 89 -26.60 -9.86 -6.81
C LYS A 89 -27.49 -10.88 -7.53
N LYS A 90 -28.49 -11.44 -6.86
CA LYS A 90 -29.45 -12.39 -7.48
C LYS A 90 -30.01 -11.82 -8.79
N GLY A 91 -29.92 -12.60 -9.86
CA GLY A 91 -30.33 -12.22 -11.22
C GLY A 91 -29.30 -11.38 -12.01
N ALA A 92 -28.21 -10.93 -11.40
CA ALA A 92 -27.15 -10.21 -12.10
C ALA A 92 -26.34 -11.15 -13.00
N TYR A 93 -25.83 -10.62 -14.11
CA TYR A 93 -24.93 -11.34 -15.01
C TYR A 93 -23.56 -11.58 -14.36
N CYS A 94 -23.04 -12.80 -14.49
CA CYS A 94 -21.75 -13.23 -13.91
C CYS A 94 -20.77 -13.83 -14.94
N GLY A 95 -21.08 -13.73 -16.24
CA GLY A 95 -20.19 -14.23 -17.30
C GLY A 95 -18.97 -13.34 -17.60
N ASN A 96 -18.83 -12.21 -16.92
CA ASN A 96 -17.71 -11.26 -17.06
C ASN A 96 -16.62 -11.43 -15.98
N ALA A 97 -16.47 -12.63 -15.43
CA ALA A 97 -15.56 -12.97 -14.33
C ALA A 97 -15.81 -12.22 -13.00
N VAL A 98 -16.94 -11.53 -12.88
CA VAL A 98 -17.37 -10.93 -11.62
C VAL A 98 -18.11 -12.00 -10.80
N PRO A 99 -17.63 -12.36 -9.59
CA PRO A 99 -18.28 -13.36 -8.77
C PRO A 99 -19.60 -12.83 -8.24
N CYS A 100 -20.48 -13.76 -7.90
CA CYS A 100 -21.71 -13.44 -7.19
C CYS A 100 -21.41 -13.12 -5.72
N VAL A 101 -22.33 -12.42 -5.06
CA VAL A 101 -22.28 -12.22 -3.61
C VAL A 101 -22.33 -13.57 -2.89
N SER A 102 -21.82 -13.60 -1.65
CA SER A 102 -21.78 -14.82 -0.83
C SER A 102 -23.15 -15.51 -0.77
N GLY A 103 -23.16 -16.83 -0.96
CA GLY A 103 -24.37 -17.65 -0.96
C GLY A 103 -25.04 -17.82 -2.33
N LEU A 104 -24.56 -17.13 -3.38
CA LEU A 104 -25.03 -17.33 -4.76
C LEU A 104 -23.93 -17.93 -5.63
N SER A 105 -24.34 -18.70 -6.64
CA SER A 105 -23.43 -19.25 -7.65
C SER A 105 -23.73 -18.69 -9.03
N CYS A 106 -22.74 -18.70 -9.92
CA CYS A 106 -22.97 -18.35 -11.32
C CYS A 106 -23.59 -19.55 -12.03
N LEU A 107 -24.89 -19.47 -12.34
CA LEU A 107 -25.64 -20.58 -12.93
C LEU A 107 -25.40 -20.66 -14.44
N TRP A 108 -25.06 -21.85 -14.93
CA TRP A 108 -25.00 -22.16 -16.36
C TRP A 108 -26.32 -22.78 -16.84
N PRO A 109 -26.80 -22.48 -18.07
CA PRO A 109 -26.21 -21.59 -19.08
C PRO A 109 -26.71 -20.14 -19.01
N SER A 110 -27.49 -19.76 -17.99
CA SER A 110 -28.06 -18.42 -17.89
C SER A 110 -27.02 -17.34 -17.61
N TYR A 111 -25.84 -17.70 -17.09
CA TYR A 111 -24.80 -16.80 -16.59
C TYR A 111 -25.36 -15.76 -15.63
N THR A 112 -26.27 -16.19 -14.75
CA THR A 112 -26.87 -15.33 -13.74
C THR A 112 -26.55 -15.83 -12.34
N CYS A 113 -26.41 -14.90 -11.40
CA CYS A 113 -26.25 -15.21 -10.00
C CYS A 113 -27.56 -15.74 -9.42
N GLY A 114 -27.56 -16.96 -8.89
CA GLY A 114 -28.73 -17.62 -8.32
C GLY A 114 -28.40 -18.65 -7.27
#